data_AF-A0A3D4TX70-F1
#
_entry.id   AF-A0A3D4TX70-F1
#
_cell.length_a   1.000
_cell.length_b   1.000
_cell.length_c   1.000
_cell.angle_alpha   90.00
_cell.angle_beta   90.00
_cell.angle_gamma   90.00
#
_symmetry.space_group_name_H-M   'P 1'
#
loop_
_entity.id
_entity.type
_entity.pdbx_description
1 polymer ?
#
loop_
_entity_poly.entity_id
_entity_poly.type
_entity_poly.pdbx_seq_one_letter_code
_entity_poly.pdbx_strand_id
1 'polypeptide(L)'
;MIEYMGIFNFFKYTATERLILNQYTQMLSSTFDMSKSEANSLAEEMLVNSISKAKKDNTYQLPPSILGEMILDDYESGDIIGFLVKYVRKTLPEKRKDGVKDEDILWWWNLDEISRRMVMELDWLLKSSNYSLEIKNNGLSEKEAILRTKKYNPTYGDPGELPHLKGDNRPLPWELRDRINIFLEKILKSDPQKYKKRIESAPSFNSFLREEIRKGNI
;
A
#
# COMPACT_ATOMS: atom_id res chain seq x y z
N MET A 1 -42.91 -28.99 -0.33
CA MET A 1 -41.99 -27.99 -0.93
C MET A 1 -42.10 -26.74 -0.10
N ILE A 2 -41.11 -26.47 0.75
CA ILE A 2 -41.00 -25.21 1.47
C ILE A 2 -39.84 -24.47 0.81
N GLU A 3 -40.16 -23.38 0.13
CA GLU A 3 -39.20 -22.44 -0.46
C GLU A 3 -38.38 -21.78 0.65
N TYR A 4 -37.07 -22.03 0.65
CA TYR A 4 -36.12 -21.22 1.39
C TYR A 4 -35.95 -19.88 0.65
N MET A 5 -36.83 -18.92 0.92
CA MET A 5 -36.61 -17.53 0.54
C MET A 5 -35.48 -16.95 1.40
N GLY A 6 -34.38 -16.60 0.74
CA GLY A 6 -33.16 -16.08 1.35
C GLY A 6 -33.39 -14.83 2.18
N ILE A 7 -32.77 -14.81 3.36
CA ILE A 7 -32.71 -13.66 4.26
C ILE A 7 -31.95 -12.56 3.53
N PHE A 8 -32.67 -11.49 3.17
CA PHE A 8 -32.12 -10.28 2.59
C PHE A 8 -31.00 -9.72 3.49
N ASN A 9 -29.80 -9.53 2.92
CA ASN A 9 -28.68 -8.95 3.64
C ASN A 9 -28.85 -7.42 3.64
N PHE A 10 -29.48 -6.88 4.69
CA PHE A 10 -29.83 -5.45 4.85
C PHE A 10 -28.64 -4.50 5.09
N PHE A 11 -27.39 -4.99 5.00
CA PHE A 11 -26.21 -4.19 5.30
C PHE A 11 -25.50 -3.74 4.02
N LYS A 12 -25.20 -2.44 3.94
CA LYS A 12 -24.44 -1.82 2.83
C LYS A 12 -23.08 -2.48 2.57
N TYR A 13 -22.47 -3.02 3.62
CA TYR A 13 -21.13 -3.61 3.62
C TYR A 13 -21.15 -5.02 4.21
N THR A 14 -20.24 -5.88 3.77
CA THR A 14 -19.99 -7.20 4.38
C THR A 14 -19.40 -7.07 5.79
N ALA A 15 -19.31 -8.19 6.53
CA ALA A 15 -18.68 -8.18 7.86
C ALA A 15 -17.23 -7.70 7.81
N THR A 16 -16.44 -8.21 6.85
CA THR A 16 -15.04 -7.82 6.63
C THR A 16 -14.92 -6.34 6.26
N GLU A 17 -15.74 -5.84 5.34
CA GLU A 17 -15.73 -4.43 4.94
C GLU A 17 -16.07 -3.49 6.10
N ARG A 18 -16.99 -3.88 7.00
CA ARG A 18 -17.28 -3.10 8.22
C ARG A 18 -16.11 -3.09 9.20
N LEU A 19 -15.38 -4.21 9.33
CA LEU A 19 -14.18 -4.27 10.16
C LEU A 19 -13.10 -3.34 9.61
N ILE A 20 -12.85 -3.39 8.29
CA ILE A 20 -11.93 -2.50 7.59
C ILE A 20 -12.35 -1.03 7.80
N LEU A 21 -13.62 -0.69 7.58
CA LEU A 21 -14.14 0.66 7.79
C LEU A 21 -13.84 1.15 9.21
N ASN A 22 -14.18 0.35 10.22
CA ASN A 22 -13.96 0.72 11.63
C ASN A 22 -12.48 0.91 11.96
N GLN A 23 -11.61 0.02 11.47
CA GLN A 23 -10.16 0.13 11.67
C GLN A 23 -9.60 1.43 11.08
N TYR A 24 -9.96 1.74 9.83
CA TYR A 24 -9.49 2.95 9.16
C TYR A 24 -10.09 4.21 9.78
N THR A 25 -11.36 4.20 10.19
CA THR A 25 -11.97 5.31 10.95
C THR A 25 -11.19 5.60 12.24
N GLN A 26 -10.86 4.57 13.02
CA GLN A 26 -10.09 4.74 14.25
C GLN A 26 -8.67 5.26 13.98
N MET A 27 -7.99 4.68 12.99
CA MET A 27 -6.64 5.10 12.59
C MET A 27 -6.62 6.55 12.09
N LEU A 28 -7.56 6.95 11.24
CA LEU A 28 -7.64 8.31 10.71
C LEU A 28 -7.92 9.33 11.83
N SER A 29 -8.86 9.01 12.72
CA SER A 29 -9.19 9.87 13.86
C SER A 29 -7.99 10.07 14.79
N SER A 30 -7.23 9.01 15.09
CA SER A 30 -6.07 9.10 15.98
C SER A 30 -4.85 9.73 15.32
N THR A 31 -4.64 9.52 14.02
CA THR A 31 -3.43 9.97 13.31
C THR A 31 -3.52 11.44 12.88
N PHE A 32 -4.72 11.88 12.49
CA PHE A 32 -4.92 13.22 11.92
C PHE A 32 -5.72 14.17 12.81
N ASP A 33 -5.99 13.78 14.05
CA ASP A 33 -6.81 14.55 15.01
C ASP A 33 -8.19 14.94 14.43
N MET A 34 -8.73 14.06 13.57
CA MET A 34 -10.05 14.24 12.96
C MET A 34 -11.13 13.82 13.94
N SER A 35 -12.27 14.51 13.91
CA SER A 35 -13.45 14.01 14.62
C SER A 35 -13.83 12.63 14.09
N LYS A 36 -14.46 11.80 14.93
CA LYS A 36 -14.91 10.46 14.53
C LYS A 36 -15.82 10.49 13.29
N SER A 37 -16.64 11.54 13.13
CA SER A 37 -17.54 11.70 11.99
C SER A 37 -16.79 11.98 10.69
N GLU A 38 -15.80 12.88 10.73
CA GLU A 38 -14.95 13.20 9.57
C GLU A 38 -14.10 12.00 9.18
N ALA A 39 -13.45 11.36 10.16
CA ALA A 39 -12.66 10.15 9.94
C ALA A 39 -13.50 9.02 9.33
N ASN A 40 -14.74 8.85 9.79
CA ASN A 40 -15.65 7.85 9.23
C ASN A 40 -16.03 8.15 7.78
N SER A 41 -16.35 9.41 7.49
CA SER A 41 -16.74 9.83 6.14
C SER A 41 -15.61 9.61 5.14
N LEU A 42 -14.37 9.95 5.52
CA LEU A 42 -13.18 9.75 4.70
C LEU A 42 -12.85 8.25 4.54
N ALA A 43 -12.90 7.47 5.61
CA ALA A 43 -12.69 6.01 5.53
C ALA A 43 -13.75 5.33 4.65
N GLU A 44 -14.99 5.80 4.70
CA GLU A 44 -16.09 5.30 3.88
C GLU A 44 -15.85 5.61 2.39
N GLU A 45 -15.39 6.82 2.05
CA GLU A 45 -15.01 7.18 0.69
C GLU A 45 -13.90 6.28 0.16
N MET A 46 -12.83 6.09 0.95
CA MET A 46 -11.72 5.18 0.61
C MET A 46 -12.22 3.75 0.37
N LEU A 47 -13.13 3.26 1.21
CA LEU A 47 -13.70 1.92 1.10
C LEU A 47 -14.55 1.77 -0.16
N VAL A 48 -15.43 2.73 -0.44
CA VAL A 48 -16.26 2.73 -1.65
C VAL A 48 -15.39 2.75 -2.91
N ASN A 49 -14.35 3.58 -2.93
CA ASN A 49 -13.40 3.64 -4.03
C ASN A 49 -12.65 2.30 -4.21
N SER A 50 -12.20 1.69 -3.11
CA SER A 50 -11.53 0.38 -3.11
C SER A 50 -12.42 -0.72 -3.66
N ILE A 51 -13.69 -0.79 -3.21
CA ILE A 51 -14.67 -1.77 -3.69
C ILE A 51 -14.99 -1.55 -5.17
N SER A 52 -15.20 -0.29 -5.59
CA SER A 52 -15.51 0.06 -6.97
C SER A 52 -14.38 -0.36 -7.93
N LYS A 53 -13.13 -0.06 -7.57
CA LYS A 53 -11.95 -0.46 -8.35
C LYS A 53 -11.79 -1.99 -8.37
N ALA A 54 -11.93 -2.68 -7.24
CA ALA A 54 -11.84 -4.14 -7.18
C ALA A 54 -12.91 -4.84 -8.06
N LYS A 55 -14.13 -4.30 -8.10
CA LYS A 55 -15.19 -4.80 -8.98
C LYS A 55 -14.88 -4.54 -10.45
N LYS A 56 -14.40 -3.34 -10.79
CA LYS A 56 -13.99 -2.99 -12.15
C LYS A 56 -12.86 -3.88 -12.68
N ASP A 57 -11.91 -4.21 -11.81
CA ASP A 57 -10.75 -5.05 -12.14
C ASP A 57 -11.06 -6.55 -12.04
N ASN A 58 -12.29 -6.94 -11.68
CA ASN A 58 -12.72 -8.33 -11.40
C ASN A 58 -11.90 -9.04 -10.31
N THR A 59 -11.31 -8.30 -9.38
CA THR A 59 -10.52 -8.84 -8.26
C THR A 59 -11.30 -8.91 -6.94
N TYR A 60 -12.52 -8.37 -6.88
CA TYR A 60 -13.36 -8.35 -5.68
C TYR A 60 -13.66 -9.75 -5.11
N GLN A 61 -13.67 -10.78 -5.96
CA GLN A 61 -14.00 -12.16 -5.59
C GLN A 61 -12.76 -13.02 -5.28
N LEU A 62 -11.56 -12.42 -5.25
CA LEU A 62 -10.35 -13.17 -4.92
C LEU A 62 -10.46 -13.77 -3.51
N PRO A 63 -9.96 -15.01 -3.30
CA PRO A 63 -10.03 -15.65 -2.00
C PRO A 63 -9.22 -14.84 -0.99
N PRO A 64 -9.77 -14.57 0.20
CA PRO A 64 -9.00 -13.90 1.24
C PRO A 64 -7.89 -14.83 1.75
N SER A 65 -6.75 -14.24 2.08
CA SER A 65 -5.82 -14.76 3.10
C SER A 65 -5.14 -16.11 2.86
N ILE A 66 -5.03 -16.58 1.62
CA ILE A 66 -4.16 -17.71 1.23
C ILE A 66 -3.35 -17.47 -0.06
N LEU A 67 -3.43 -16.26 -0.64
CA LEU A 67 -2.77 -15.99 -1.92
C LEU A 67 -1.26 -15.97 -1.78
N GLY A 68 -0.71 -15.57 -0.64
CA GLY A 68 0.73 -15.58 -0.38
C GLY A 68 1.30 -16.99 -0.47
N GLU A 69 0.66 -17.95 0.20
CA GLU A 69 1.00 -19.37 0.14
C GLU A 69 0.88 -19.88 -1.30
N MET A 70 -0.24 -19.59 -1.98
CA MET A 70 -0.41 -19.96 -3.38
C MET A 70 0.69 -19.39 -4.27
N ILE A 71 1.16 -18.16 -4.02
CA ILE A 71 2.24 -17.53 -4.79
C ILE A 71 3.58 -18.24 -4.56
N LEU A 72 3.86 -18.66 -3.33
CA LEU A 72 5.14 -19.28 -2.95
C LEU A 72 5.21 -20.78 -3.26
N ASP A 73 4.09 -21.49 -3.21
CA ASP A 73 3.98 -22.90 -3.53
C ASP A 73 3.89 -23.16 -5.04
N ASP A 74 3.71 -24.42 -5.45
CA ASP A 74 3.49 -24.84 -6.84
C ASP A 74 2.00 -24.83 -7.23
N TYR A 75 1.20 -23.88 -6.70
CA TYR A 75 -0.21 -23.74 -7.09
C TYR A 75 -0.34 -23.49 -8.59
N GLU A 76 -1.17 -24.28 -9.26
CA GLU A 76 -1.51 -24.12 -10.67
C GLU A 76 -3.02 -24.32 -10.89
N SER A 77 -3.66 -23.32 -11.51
CA SER A 77 -5.05 -23.38 -11.97
C SER A 77 -5.18 -22.63 -13.30
N GLY A 78 -6.24 -22.92 -14.05
CA GLY A 78 -6.65 -22.20 -15.26
C GLY A 78 -7.64 -21.05 -15.00
N ASP A 79 -8.03 -20.84 -13.74
CA ASP A 79 -8.91 -19.74 -13.34
C ASP A 79 -8.15 -18.41 -13.13
N ILE A 80 -8.91 -17.37 -12.78
CA ILE A 80 -8.37 -16.02 -12.51
C ILE A 80 -7.31 -16.00 -11.40
N ILE A 81 -7.42 -16.88 -10.40
CA ILE A 81 -6.46 -16.99 -9.30
C ILE A 81 -5.16 -17.57 -9.84
N GLY A 82 -5.23 -18.63 -10.64
CA GLY A 82 -4.08 -19.21 -11.32
C GLY A 82 -3.36 -18.21 -12.23
N PHE A 83 -4.09 -17.37 -12.96
CA PHE A 83 -3.50 -16.28 -13.75
C PHE A 83 -2.81 -15.23 -12.89
N LEU A 84 -3.45 -14.78 -11.80
CA LEU A 84 -2.87 -13.82 -10.86
C LEU A 84 -1.58 -14.37 -10.24
N VAL A 85 -1.60 -15.59 -9.72
CA VAL A 85 -0.45 -16.28 -9.13
C VAL A 85 0.70 -16.34 -10.13
N LYS A 86 0.44 -16.77 -11.38
CA LYS A 86 1.45 -16.81 -12.44
C LYS A 86 2.01 -15.42 -12.76
N TYR A 87 1.16 -14.41 -12.84
CA TYR A 87 1.59 -13.02 -13.08
C TYR A 87 2.50 -12.51 -11.95
N VAL A 88 2.11 -12.70 -10.68
CA VAL A 88 2.92 -12.28 -9.53
C VAL A 88 4.24 -13.02 -9.49
N ARG A 89 4.24 -14.36 -9.66
CA ARG A 89 5.49 -15.15 -9.71
C ARG A 89 6.45 -14.66 -10.80
N LYS A 90 5.93 -14.20 -11.94
CA LYS A 90 6.75 -13.64 -13.03
C LYS A 90 7.48 -12.36 -12.62
N THR A 91 6.92 -11.56 -11.71
CA THR A 91 7.53 -10.29 -11.26
C THR A 91 8.40 -10.47 -10.01
N LEU A 92 8.23 -11.56 -9.26
CA LEU A 92 9.01 -11.85 -8.05
C LEU A 92 10.53 -11.80 -8.22
N PRO A 93 11.15 -12.34 -9.29
CA PRO A 93 12.61 -12.28 -9.44
C PRO A 93 13.16 -10.85 -9.40
N GLU A 94 12.44 -9.89 -9.97
CA GLU A 94 12.84 -8.48 -9.96
C GLU A 94 12.58 -7.84 -8.60
N LYS A 95 11.45 -8.17 -7.96
CA LYS A 95 11.13 -7.71 -6.59
C LYS A 95 12.13 -8.23 -5.55
N ARG A 96 12.63 -9.47 -5.71
CA ARG A 96 13.66 -10.05 -4.84
C ARG A 96 15.02 -9.36 -4.96
N LYS A 97 15.35 -8.76 -6.11
CA LYS A 97 16.54 -7.88 -6.24
C LYS A 97 16.42 -6.61 -5.40
N ASP A 98 15.20 -6.19 -5.08
CA ASP A 98 14.92 -5.11 -4.13
C ASP A 98 14.80 -5.60 -2.67
N GLY A 99 15.13 -6.86 -2.38
CA GLY A 99 15.18 -7.39 -1.02
C GLY A 99 13.84 -7.88 -0.46
N VAL A 100 12.84 -8.11 -1.32
CA VAL A 100 11.59 -8.80 -0.95
C VAL A 100 11.89 -10.23 -0.50
N LYS A 101 11.38 -10.59 0.67
CA LYS A 101 11.47 -11.93 1.27
C LYS A 101 10.12 -12.64 1.23
N ASP A 102 10.09 -13.90 1.62
CA ASP A 102 8.88 -14.72 1.61
C ASP A 102 7.86 -14.19 2.62
N GLU A 103 8.33 -13.70 3.78
CA GLU A 103 7.48 -13.10 4.80
C GLU A 103 6.77 -11.84 4.29
N ASP A 104 7.42 -11.07 3.42
CA ASP A 104 6.84 -9.86 2.79
C ASP A 104 5.73 -10.23 1.80
N ILE A 105 5.96 -11.32 1.05
CA ILE A 105 4.98 -11.87 0.10
C ILE A 105 3.77 -12.37 0.86
N LEU A 106 3.97 -13.16 1.93
CA LEU A 106 2.90 -13.64 2.79
C LEU A 106 2.12 -12.49 3.41
N TRP A 107 2.80 -11.50 4.00
CA TRP A 107 2.15 -10.34 4.62
C TRP A 107 1.25 -9.60 3.63
N TRP A 108 1.77 -9.24 2.45
CA TRP A 108 1.01 -8.42 1.50
C TRP A 108 -0.09 -9.20 0.79
N TRP A 109 0.19 -10.43 0.35
CA TRP A 109 -0.75 -11.20 -0.45
C TRP A 109 -1.81 -11.91 0.39
N ASN A 110 -1.62 -12.06 1.71
CA ASN A 110 -2.67 -12.57 2.61
C ASN A 110 -3.61 -11.51 3.17
N LEU A 111 -3.36 -10.23 2.90
CA LEU A 111 -4.41 -9.23 2.97
C LEU A 111 -5.51 -9.60 1.95
N ASP A 112 -6.77 -9.36 2.30
CA ASP A 112 -7.82 -9.41 1.29
C ASP A 112 -7.66 -8.23 0.31
N GLU A 113 -8.31 -8.35 -0.85
CA GLU A 113 -8.20 -7.37 -1.92
C GLU A 113 -8.61 -5.95 -1.49
N ILE A 114 -9.65 -5.83 -0.66
CA ILE A 114 -10.12 -4.52 -0.19
C ILE A 114 -9.10 -3.95 0.79
N SER A 115 -8.56 -4.75 1.71
CA SER A 115 -7.50 -4.32 2.61
C SER A 115 -6.25 -3.80 1.86
N ARG A 116 -5.77 -4.52 0.84
CA ARG A 116 -4.65 -4.02 0.01
C ARG A 116 -4.96 -2.67 -0.62
N ARG A 117 -6.15 -2.52 -1.19
CA ARG A 117 -6.56 -1.25 -1.82
C ARG A 117 -6.70 -0.13 -0.81
N MET A 118 -7.21 -0.39 0.39
CA MET A 118 -7.28 0.59 1.47
C MET A 118 -5.89 1.07 1.90
N VAL A 119 -4.89 0.18 1.92
CA VAL A 119 -3.49 0.56 2.16
C VAL A 119 -2.97 1.49 1.05
N MET A 120 -3.30 1.20 -0.20
CA MET A 120 -2.92 2.04 -1.35
C MET A 120 -3.63 3.40 -1.36
N GLU A 121 -4.92 3.45 -1.01
CA GLU A 121 -5.70 4.69 -0.89
C GLU A 121 -5.14 5.58 0.23
N LEU A 122 -4.79 4.99 1.38
CA LEU A 122 -4.18 5.74 2.48
C LEU A 122 -2.83 6.34 2.08
N ASP A 123 -2.00 5.58 1.37
CA ASP A 123 -0.73 6.05 0.83
C ASP A 123 -0.91 7.25 -0.10
N TRP A 124 -1.88 7.16 -1.01
CA TRP A 124 -2.22 8.25 -1.93
C TRP A 124 -2.74 9.48 -1.17
N LEU A 125 -3.63 9.30 -0.19
CA LEU A 125 -4.17 10.37 0.63
C LEU A 125 -3.06 11.11 1.39
N LEU A 126 -2.18 10.37 2.06
CA LEU A 126 -1.05 10.93 2.81
C LEU A 126 -0.14 11.78 1.92
N LYS A 127 0.20 11.28 0.73
CA LYS A 127 1.04 11.99 -0.23
C LYS A 127 0.35 13.24 -0.80
N SER A 128 -0.93 13.13 -1.14
CA SER A 128 -1.73 14.26 -1.64
C SER A 128 -1.90 15.35 -0.56
N SER A 129 -2.06 14.96 0.70
CA SER A 129 -2.08 15.87 1.84
C SER A 129 -0.73 16.59 2.01
N ASN A 130 0.38 15.85 2.00
CA ASN A 130 1.72 16.43 2.07
C ASN A 130 1.99 17.40 0.92
N TYR A 131 1.64 17.04 -0.31
CA TYR A 131 1.71 17.93 -1.46
C TYR A 131 0.94 19.23 -1.25
N SER A 132 -0.30 19.13 -0.76
CA SER A 132 -1.16 20.29 -0.51
C SER A 132 -0.60 21.19 0.60
N LEU A 133 -0.03 20.59 1.66
CA LEU A 133 0.63 21.32 2.74
C LEU A 133 1.89 22.05 2.28
N GLU A 134 2.67 21.45 1.38
CA GLU A 134 3.87 22.10 0.80
C GLU A 134 3.52 23.37 0.02
N ILE A 135 2.40 23.36 -0.73
CA ILE A 135 1.91 24.57 -1.41
C ILE A 135 1.39 25.59 -0.39
N LYS A 136 0.49 25.16 0.50
CA LYS A 136 -0.24 26.06 1.41
C LYS A 136 0.68 26.72 2.44
N ASN A 137 1.58 25.95 3.04
CA ASN A 137 2.38 26.41 4.18
C ASN A 137 3.76 26.92 3.77
N ASN A 138 4.35 26.37 2.70
CA ASN A 138 5.71 26.73 2.26
C ASN A 138 5.72 27.58 0.98
N GLY A 139 4.55 27.84 0.38
CA GLY A 139 4.42 28.70 -0.80
C GLY A 139 5.10 28.15 -2.05
N LEU A 140 5.32 26.83 -2.11
CA LEU A 140 5.99 26.18 -3.23
C LEU A 140 5.10 26.17 -4.48
N SER A 141 5.73 26.25 -5.66
CA SER A 141 5.03 25.95 -6.90
C SER A 141 4.63 24.47 -6.96
N GLU A 142 3.65 24.12 -7.80
CA GLU A 142 3.21 22.73 -7.99
C GLU A 142 4.38 21.79 -8.30
N LYS A 143 5.30 22.21 -9.17
CA LYS A 143 6.48 21.43 -9.55
C LYS A 143 7.41 21.20 -8.36
N GLU A 144 7.66 22.22 -7.55
CA GLU A 144 8.50 22.11 -6.35
C GLU A 144 7.85 21.24 -5.28
N ALA A 145 6.53 21.38 -5.07
CA ALA A 145 5.77 20.57 -4.13
C ALA A 145 5.76 19.08 -4.54
N ILE A 146 5.64 18.77 -5.84
CA ILE A 146 5.78 17.40 -6.35
C ILE A 146 7.17 16.84 -6.05
N LEU A 147 8.22 17.59 -6.38
CA LEU A 147 9.61 17.16 -6.15
C LEU A 147 9.88 16.94 -4.67
N ARG A 148 9.39 17.84 -3.81
CA ARG A 148 9.54 17.74 -2.36
C ARG A 148 8.75 16.58 -1.76
N THR A 149 7.53 16.36 -2.22
CA THR A 149 6.74 15.19 -1.81
C THR A 149 7.47 13.90 -2.17
N LYS A 150 7.98 13.78 -3.41
CA LYS A 150 8.78 12.62 -3.84
C LYS A 150 10.10 12.46 -3.08
N LYS A 151 10.69 13.56 -2.61
CA LYS A 151 11.95 13.55 -1.86
C LYS A 151 11.80 12.91 -0.49
N TYR A 152 10.63 13.04 0.14
CA TYR A 152 10.38 12.59 1.52
C TYR A 152 9.39 11.44 1.65
N ASN A 153 8.88 10.90 0.53
CA ASN A 153 7.92 9.80 0.55
C ASN A 153 8.38 8.68 -0.39
N PRO A 154 8.28 7.41 0.04
CA PRO A 154 8.55 6.29 -0.84
C PRO A 154 7.51 6.23 -1.96
N THR A 155 7.92 5.81 -3.15
CA THR A 155 7.00 5.50 -4.25
C THR A 155 6.90 3.98 -4.39
N TYR A 156 5.69 3.44 -4.28
CA TYR A 156 5.42 2.01 -4.41
C TYR A 156 4.78 1.66 -5.75
N GLY A 157 5.02 0.44 -6.23
CA GLY A 157 4.50 -0.08 -7.49
C GLY A 157 5.24 -1.32 -7.97
N ASP A 158 4.91 -1.81 -9.16
CA ASP A 158 5.72 -2.85 -9.80
C ASP A 158 7.00 -2.22 -10.39
N PRO A 159 8.20 -2.64 -9.97
CA PRO A 159 9.44 -2.08 -10.51
C PRO A 159 9.64 -2.36 -12.02
N GLY A 160 8.97 -3.38 -12.57
CA GLY A 160 9.04 -3.77 -13.98
C GLY A 160 8.11 -3.00 -14.91
N GLU A 161 7.11 -2.29 -14.39
CA GLU A 161 6.07 -1.64 -15.22
C GLU A 161 6.42 -0.20 -15.66
N LEU A 162 7.40 0.46 -15.03
CA LEU A 162 7.80 1.83 -15.38
C LEU A 162 9.22 1.86 -15.97
N PRO A 163 9.42 1.45 -17.25
CA PRO A 163 10.74 1.32 -17.86
C PRO A 163 11.53 2.63 -17.98
N HIS A 164 10.86 3.79 -17.83
CA HIS A 164 11.49 5.11 -17.83
C HIS A 164 12.12 5.48 -16.48
N LEU A 165 11.72 4.82 -15.38
CA LEU A 165 12.37 4.96 -14.08
C LEU A 165 13.42 3.85 -13.94
N LYS A 166 14.69 4.21 -14.09
CA LYS A 166 15.81 3.25 -14.06
C LYS A 166 16.56 3.32 -12.73
N GLY A 167 17.22 2.21 -12.40
CA GLY A 167 18.10 2.10 -11.23
C GLY A 167 17.34 2.24 -9.92
N ASP A 168 17.96 2.91 -8.94
CA ASP A 168 17.47 2.96 -7.56
C ASP A 168 16.28 3.89 -7.34
N ASN A 169 15.89 4.67 -8.36
CA ASN A 169 14.77 5.61 -8.31
C ASN A 169 13.42 5.00 -8.72
N ARG A 170 13.42 3.76 -9.23
CA ARG A 170 12.20 3.04 -9.61
C ARG A 170 11.28 2.79 -8.40
N PRO A 171 9.98 2.52 -8.60
CA PRO A 171 9.09 2.18 -7.49
C PRO A 171 9.62 1.00 -6.66
N LEU A 172 9.27 0.99 -5.38
CA LEU A 172 9.52 -0.15 -4.49
C LEU A 172 8.32 -1.11 -4.56
N PRO A 173 8.53 -2.43 -4.47
CA PRO A 173 7.43 -3.39 -4.36
C PRO A 173 6.55 -3.07 -3.15
N TRP A 174 5.22 -3.22 -3.29
CA TRP A 174 4.27 -3.02 -2.19
C TRP A 174 4.50 -4.01 -1.05
N GLU A 175 5.03 -5.19 -1.35
CA GLU A 175 5.41 -6.22 -0.40
C GLU A 175 6.37 -5.70 0.69
N LEU A 176 7.24 -4.73 0.37
CA LEU A 176 8.20 -4.17 1.34
C LEU A 176 7.61 -3.15 2.31
N ARG A 177 6.34 -2.73 2.12
CA ARG A 177 5.78 -1.56 2.82
C ARG A 177 5.85 -1.70 4.34
N ASP A 178 5.55 -2.88 4.88
CA ASP A 178 5.52 -3.10 6.34
C ASP A 178 6.91 -2.93 6.96
N ARG A 179 7.91 -3.66 6.45
CA ARG A 179 9.31 -3.53 6.89
C ARG A 179 9.84 -2.11 6.74
N ILE A 180 9.50 -1.43 5.65
CA ILE A 180 9.87 -0.02 5.45
C ILE A 180 9.22 0.84 6.52
N ASN A 181 7.92 0.69 6.81
CA ASN A 181 7.24 1.46 7.84
C ASN A 181 7.86 1.24 9.23
N ILE A 182 8.15 -0.01 9.60
CA ILE A 182 8.84 -0.36 10.85
C ILE A 182 10.20 0.33 10.93
N PHE A 183 10.98 0.32 9.84
CA PHE A 183 12.24 1.03 9.77
C PHE A 183 12.06 2.55 9.92
N LEU A 184 11.11 3.15 9.20
CA LEU A 184 10.83 4.58 9.26
C LEU A 184 10.45 5.02 10.68
N GLU A 185 9.61 4.27 11.37
CA GLU A 185 9.28 4.54 12.77
C GLU A 185 10.50 4.50 13.69
N LYS A 186 11.37 3.50 13.51
CA LYS A 186 12.60 3.34 14.30
C LYS A 186 13.55 4.52 14.09
N ILE A 187 13.72 4.98 12.86
CA ILE A 187 14.65 6.09 12.57
C ILE A 187 14.10 7.44 13.02
N LEU A 188 12.77 7.64 12.97
CA LEU A 188 12.11 8.85 13.46
C LEU A 188 12.22 8.98 14.99
N LYS A 189 12.20 7.86 15.72
CA LYS A 189 12.35 7.83 17.19
C LYS A 189 13.80 7.94 17.67
N SER A 190 14.78 7.62 16.83
CA SER A 190 16.19 7.55 17.24
C SER A 190 16.97 8.83 16.94
N ASP A 191 17.15 9.18 15.66
CA ASP A 191 17.93 10.35 15.25
C ASP A 191 17.35 10.97 13.96
N PRO A 192 16.20 11.66 14.07
CA PRO A 192 15.50 12.18 12.90
C PRO A 192 16.33 13.17 12.08
N GLN A 193 17.22 13.93 12.71
CA GLN A 193 18.06 14.92 12.01
C GLN A 193 19.15 14.26 11.17
N LYS A 194 19.79 13.20 11.68
CA LYS A 194 20.74 12.42 10.89
C LYS A 194 20.08 11.83 9.65
N TYR A 195 18.92 11.20 9.80
CA TYR A 195 18.24 10.58 8.66
C TYR A 195 17.67 11.60 7.67
N LYS A 196 17.19 12.75 8.15
CA LYS A 196 16.81 13.86 7.27
C LYS A 196 17.96 14.26 6.34
N LYS A 197 19.16 14.47 6.89
CA LYS A 197 20.36 14.80 6.08
C LYS A 197 20.70 13.71 5.07
N ARG A 198 20.57 12.43 5.46
CA ARG A 198 20.80 11.30 4.54
C ARG A 198 19.80 11.29 3.39
N ILE A 199 18.51 11.44 3.69
CA ILE A 199 17.44 11.54 2.68
C ILE A 199 17.70 12.73 1.75
N GLU A 200 18.06 13.90 2.30
CA GLU A 200 18.41 15.11 1.54
C GLU A 200 19.60 14.88 0.59
N SER A 201 20.60 14.11 1.02
CA SER A 201 21.77 13.76 0.18
C SER A 201 21.52 12.67 -0.86
N ALA A 202 20.51 11.82 -0.67
CA ALA A 202 20.23 10.72 -1.58
C ALA A 202 19.54 11.20 -2.89
N PRO A 203 19.74 10.54 -4.04
CA PRO A 203 19.06 10.92 -5.29
C PRO A 203 17.53 10.91 -5.19
N SER A 204 16.96 9.98 -4.41
CA SER A 204 15.53 9.88 -4.12
C SER A 204 15.31 9.16 -2.79
N PHE A 205 14.08 9.23 -2.26
CA PHE A 205 13.70 8.46 -1.08
C PHE A 205 13.83 6.95 -1.32
N ASN A 206 13.42 6.48 -2.50
CA ASN A 206 13.55 5.07 -2.88
C ASN A 206 15.01 4.62 -2.96
N SER A 207 15.91 5.48 -3.43
CA SER A 207 17.35 5.19 -3.46
C SER A 207 17.93 5.07 -2.05
N PHE A 208 17.52 5.95 -1.13
CA PHE A 208 17.88 5.84 0.28
C PHE A 208 17.39 4.52 0.88
N LEU A 209 16.13 4.15 0.65
CA LEU A 209 15.58 2.89 1.18
C LEU A 209 16.28 1.66 0.61
N ARG A 210 16.63 1.64 -0.68
CA ARG A 210 17.41 0.55 -1.29
C ARG A 210 18.81 0.43 -0.68
N GLU A 211 19.45 1.55 -0.37
CA GLU A 211 20.72 1.55 0.35
C GLU A 211 20.58 0.88 1.73
N GLU A 212 19.52 1.21 2.47
CA GLU A 212 19.26 0.64 3.79
C GLU A 212 18.90 -0.85 3.73
N ILE A 213 18.17 -1.29 2.70
CA ILE A 213 17.90 -2.71 2.43
C ILE A 213 19.21 -3.46 2.18
N ARG A 214 20.09 -2.94 1.32
CA ARG A 214 21.40 -3.57 1.04
C ARG A 214 22.29 -3.65 2.27
N LYS A 215 22.16 -2.71 3.20
CA LYS A 215 22.87 -2.71 4.49
C LYS A 215 22.28 -3.66 5.52
N GLY A 216 21.11 -4.25 5.26
CA GLY A 216 20.39 -5.11 6.21
C GLY A 216 19.70 -4.34 7.35
N ASN A 217 19.47 -3.03 7.17
CA ASN A 217 18.76 -2.21 8.16
C ASN A 217 17.23 -2.33 8.04
N ILE A 218 16.76 -2.75 6.87
CA ILE A 218 15.36 -3.04 6.52
C ILE A 218 15.25 -4.53 6.26
#